data_AF-A0A1F5VK45-F1
#
_entry.id   AF-A0A1F5VK45-F1
#
_cell.length_a   1.000
_cell.length_b   1.000
_cell.length_c   1.000
_cell.angle_alpha   90.00
_cell.angle_beta   90.00
_cell.angle_gamma   90.00
#
_symmetry.space_group_name_H-M   'P 1'
#
loop_
_entity.id
_entity.type
_entity.pdbx_description
1 polymer ?
#
loop_
_entity_poly.entity_id
_entity_poly.type
_entity_poly.pdbx_seq_one_letter_code
_entity_poly.pdbx_strand_id
1 'polypeptide(L)'
;MAKFICASMEKRASGTCAAALCAGIFSDVSDSNPFCAYIEALYANGIVAGCQASPLKFCPSDFMQRQAMAKFLCLAKEETNPDSCSLLPCSGIFNDVTSGNAFCSFIEALYSAGIALANVENRPVGIHNHAVNDPGHLPFLMVDTSSVLYLLDPV
;
A
#
# COMPACT_ATOMS: atom_id res chain seq x y z
N MET A 1 -0.35 -8.44 2.81
CA MET A 1 -0.47 -6.97 3.02
C MET A 1 -1.58 -6.54 3.97
N ALA A 2 -2.82 -7.06 3.85
CA ALA A 2 -4.01 -6.55 4.56
C ALA A 2 -3.85 -6.43 6.07
N LYS A 3 -3.41 -7.52 6.70
CA LYS A 3 -3.15 -7.56 8.13
C LYS A 3 -2.12 -6.52 8.59
N PHE A 4 -1.09 -6.25 7.80
CA PHE A 4 -0.06 -5.28 8.15
C PHE A 4 -0.61 -3.86 8.15
N ILE A 5 -1.30 -3.46 7.07
CA ILE A 5 -1.90 -2.12 6.98
C ILE A 5 -2.90 -1.91 8.10
N CYS A 6 -3.79 -2.88 8.35
CA CYS A 6 -4.73 -2.81 9.46
C CYS A 6 -4.06 -2.72 10.84
N ALA A 7 -3.01 -3.51 11.08
CA ALA A 7 -2.27 -3.42 12.33
C ALA A 7 -1.63 -2.03 12.51
N SER A 8 -1.10 -1.43 11.44
CA SER A 8 -0.57 -0.07 11.48
C SER A 8 -1.66 0.97 11.74
N MET A 9 -2.85 0.80 11.15
CA MET A 9 -3.99 1.68 11.38
C MET A 9 -4.46 1.63 12.83
N GLU A 10 -4.66 0.43 13.38
CA GLU A 10 -5.07 0.22 14.77
C GLU A 10 -4.06 0.78 15.79
N LYS A 11 -2.77 0.79 15.44
CA LYS A 11 -1.74 1.43 16.29
C LYS A 11 -1.81 2.95 16.30
N ARG A 12 -2.36 3.58 15.25
CA ARG A 12 -2.54 5.04 15.16
C ARG A 12 -3.90 5.48 15.69
N ALA A 13 -4.96 4.82 15.27
CA ALA A 13 -6.34 5.11 15.62
C ALA A 13 -7.10 3.79 15.79
N SER A 14 -7.37 3.39 17.03
CA SER A 14 -8.04 2.11 17.29
C SER A 14 -9.48 2.10 16.77
N GLY A 15 -9.90 0.99 16.19
CA GLY A 15 -11.22 0.80 15.59
C GLY A 15 -11.30 1.18 14.10
N THR A 16 -10.25 1.77 13.52
CA THR A 16 -10.22 2.17 12.10
C THR A 16 -10.04 1.00 11.14
N CYS A 17 -9.48 -0.13 11.58
CA CYS A 17 -9.54 -1.40 10.84
C CYS A 17 -10.04 -2.53 11.75
N ALA A 18 -11.34 -2.50 12.05
CA ALA A 18 -12.04 -3.54 12.80
C ALA A 18 -12.25 -4.82 11.94
N ALA A 19 -11.20 -5.62 11.81
CA ALA A 19 -11.26 -6.94 11.16
C ALA A 19 -11.91 -7.99 12.09
N ALA A 20 -13.23 -7.90 12.27
CA ALA A 20 -13.96 -8.77 13.20
C ALA A 20 -14.29 -10.14 12.61
N LEU A 21 -14.90 -10.19 11.42
CA LEU A 21 -15.31 -11.43 10.74
C LEU A 21 -15.23 -11.25 9.21
N CYS A 22 -15.03 -12.35 8.50
CA CYS A 22 -15.17 -12.41 7.04
C CYS A 22 -16.66 -12.52 6.68
N ALA A 23 -17.16 -11.60 5.86
CA ALA A 23 -18.53 -11.54 5.37
C ALA A 23 -18.69 -12.13 3.96
N GLY A 24 -17.60 -12.48 3.28
CA GLY A 24 -17.61 -13.11 1.96
C GLY A 24 -17.94 -12.14 0.83
N ILE A 25 -17.52 -10.87 0.94
CA ILE A 25 -17.84 -9.84 -0.06
C ILE A 25 -17.11 -10.06 -1.40
N PHE A 26 -15.91 -10.66 -1.34
CA PHE A 26 -15.10 -10.98 -2.50
C PHE A 26 -15.34 -12.43 -2.93
N SER A 27 -15.78 -12.62 -4.16
CA SER A 27 -16.14 -13.94 -4.71
C SER A 27 -14.98 -14.95 -4.81
N ASP A 28 -13.74 -14.46 -4.70
CA ASP A 28 -12.50 -15.25 -4.81
C ASP A 28 -11.70 -15.31 -3.50
N VAL A 29 -12.27 -14.85 -2.38
CA VAL A 29 -11.68 -14.97 -1.04
C VAL A 29 -12.57 -15.88 -0.20
N SER A 30 -12.07 -17.09 0.10
CA SER A 30 -12.75 -18.02 1.00
C SER A 30 -12.85 -17.48 2.42
N ASP A 31 -13.93 -17.80 3.14
CA ASP A 31 -14.10 -17.49 4.57
C ASP A 31 -13.01 -18.11 5.45
N SER A 32 -12.39 -19.20 5.01
CA SER A 32 -11.26 -19.83 5.68
C SER A 32 -9.94 -19.08 5.47
N ASN A 33 -9.91 -18.03 4.65
CA ASN A 33 -8.71 -17.25 4.41
C ASN A 33 -8.42 -16.38 5.66
N PRO A 34 -7.23 -16.53 6.30
CA PRO A 34 -6.90 -15.79 7.51
C PRO A 34 -6.78 -14.27 7.30
N PHE A 35 -6.71 -13.83 6.04
CA PHE A 35 -6.66 -12.42 5.68
C PHE A 35 -8.02 -11.84 5.28
N CYS A 36 -9.07 -12.64 5.15
CA CYS A 36 -10.37 -12.17 4.64
C CYS A 36 -10.90 -10.98 5.42
N ALA A 37 -11.05 -11.10 6.76
CA ALA A 37 -11.59 -10.01 7.57
C ALA A 37 -10.79 -8.70 7.44
N TYR A 38 -9.46 -8.78 7.27
CA TYR A 38 -8.62 -7.60 7.04
C TYR A 38 -8.80 -7.02 5.63
N ILE A 39 -8.93 -7.87 4.63
CA ILE A 39 -9.18 -7.45 3.24
C ILE A 39 -10.49 -6.68 3.17
N GLU A 40 -11.54 -7.21 3.80
CA GLU A 40 -12.86 -6.59 3.82
C GLU A 40 -12.90 -5.32 4.65
N ALA A 41 -12.19 -5.27 5.78
CA ALA A 41 -12.08 -4.05 6.56
C ALA A 41 -11.37 -2.93 5.78
N LEU A 42 -10.30 -3.24 5.04
CA LEU A 42 -9.66 -2.26 4.15
C LEU A 42 -10.56 -1.85 2.99
N TYR A 43 -11.40 -2.75 2.49
CA TYR A 43 -12.38 -2.43 1.44
C TYR A 43 -13.46 -1.48 1.96
N ALA A 44 -13.97 -1.73 3.17
CA ALA A 44 -14.95 -0.88 3.82
C ALA A 44 -14.43 0.55 4.08
N ASN A 45 -13.14 0.69 4.36
CA ASN A 45 -12.46 1.98 4.49
C ASN A 45 -12.03 2.60 3.14
N GLY A 46 -12.38 2.00 2.01
CA GLY A 46 -12.01 2.51 0.67
C GLY A 46 -10.51 2.45 0.36
N ILE A 47 -9.72 1.73 1.17
CA ILE A 47 -8.27 1.60 0.98
C ILE A 47 -7.98 0.64 -0.17
N VAL A 48 -8.69 -0.49 -0.25
CA VAL A 48 -8.60 -1.44 -1.37
C VAL A 48 -9.91 -1.50 -2.16
N ALA A 49 -9.83 -1.76 -3.46
CA ALA A 49 -11.00 -1.89 -4.34
C ALA A 49 -11.16 -3.29 -4.95
N GLY A 50 -10.11 -4.11 -4.91
CA GLY A 50 -10.04 -5.37 -5.64
C GLY A 50 -9.60 -5.20 -7.10
N CYS A 51 -9.46 -6.33 -7.79
CA CYS A 51 -9.01 -6.42 -9.18
C CYS A 51 -10.18 -6.37 -10.19
N GLN A 52 -11.40 -6.71 -9.76
CA GLN A 52 -12.58 -6.77 -10.62
C GLN A 52 -13.80 -6.31 -9.82
N ALA A 53 -14.65 -5.47 -10.43
CA ALA A 53 -15.82 -4.91 -9.78
C ALA A 53 -17.09 -5.78 -9.91
N SER A 54 -17.19 -6.61 -10.95
CA SER A 54 -18.36 -7.48 -11.17
C SER A 54 -18.00 -8.79 -11.90
N PRO A 55 -18.12 -9.97 -11.23
CA PRO A 55 -18.25 -10.10 -9.77
C PRO A 55 -17.08 -9.43 -9.04
N LEU A 56 -17.34 -8.98 -7.81
CA LEU A 56 -16.32 -8.37 -6.98
C LEU A 56 -15.24 -9.42 -6.63
N LYS A 57 -13.97 -9.11 -6.94
CA LYS A 57 -12.82 -9.99 -6.70
C LYS A 57 -11.63 -9.23 -6.14
N PHE A 58 -10.88 -9.88 -5.26
CA PHE A 58 -9.67 -9.34 -4.66
C PHE A 58 -8.40 -9.73 -5.42
N CYS A 59 -8.39 -10.87 -6.11
CA CYS A 59 -7.25 -11.52 -6.76
C CYS A 59 -6.07 -11.75 -5.81
N PRO A 60 -6.20 -12.60 -4.77
CA PRO A 60 -5.15 -12.81 -3.77
C PRO A 60 -3.88 -13.47 -4.32
N SER A 61 -3.97 -14.13 -5.48
CA SER A 61 -2.83 -14.76 -6.17
C SER A 61 -2.03 -13.80 -7.05
N ASP A 62 -2.58 -12.62 -7.35
CA ASP A 62 -1.93 -11.68 -8.25
C ASP A 62 -0.84 -10.91 -7.51
N PHE A 63 0.26 -10.64 -8.21
CA PHE A 63 1.32 -9.82 -7.66
C PHE A 63 0.83 -8.39 -7.45
N MET A 64 1.01 -7.89 -6.23
CA MET A 64 0.75 -6.48 -5.96
C MET A 64 1.88 -5.60 -6.46
N GLN A 65 1.51 -4.60 -7.25
CA GLN A 65 2.45 -3.61 -7.72
C GLN A 65 2.79 -2.59 -6.62
N ARG A 66 4.03 -2.13 -6.58
CA ARG A 66 4.52 -1.15 -5.60
C ARG A 66 3.73 0.17 -5.65
N GLN A 67 3.31 0.60 -6.84
CA GLN A 67 2.46 1.77 -7.02
C GLN A 67 1.06 1.61 -6.41
N ALA A 68 0.50 0.39 -6.42
CA ALA A 68 -0.75 0.11 -5.74
C ALA A 68 -0.57 0.12 -4.21
N MET A 69 0.57 -0.41 -3.71
CA MET A 69 0.92 -0.28 -2.30
C MET A 69 1.06 1.19 -1.86
N ALA A 70 1.65 2.05 -2.68
CA ALA A 70 1.78 3.47 -2.37
C ALA A 70 0.41 4.13 -2.15
N LYS A 71 -0.57 3.82 -3.01
CA LYS A 71 -1.97 4.22 -2.81
C LYS A 71 -2.54 3.72 -1.49
N PHE A 72 -2.39 2.43 -1.18
CA PHE A 72 -2.97 1.86 0.05
C PHE A 72 -2.39 2.48 1.32
N LEU A 73 -1.08 2.69 1.35
CA LEU A 73 -0.41 3.32 2.48
C LEU A 73 -0.82 4.78 2.64
N CYS A 74 -0.90 5.53 1.55
CA CYS A 74 -1.32 6.92 1.56
C CYS A 74 -2.76 7.04 2.11
N LEU A 75 -3.69 6.24 1.59
CA LEU A 75 -5.08 6.22 2.05
C LEU A 75 -5.22 5.79 3.52
N ALA A 76 -4.52 4.73 3.94
CA ALA A 76 -4.55 4.28 5.33
C ALA A 76 -4.00 5.33 6.30
N LYS A 77 -2.99 6.08 5.87
CA LYS A 77 -2.40 7.17 6.66
C LYS A 77 -3.38 8.34 6.78
N GLU A 78 -4.07 8.67 5.70
CA GLU A 78 -5.10 9.71 5.67
C GLU A 78 -6.31 9.34 6.55
N GLU A 79 -6.77 8.09 6.48
CA GLU A 79 -7.87 7.56 7.31
C GLU A 79 -7.56 7.66 8.81
N THR A 80 -6.31 7.46 9.20
CA THR A 80 -5.90 7.45 10.61
C THR A 80 -5.38 8.79 11.10
N ASN A 81 -5.07 9.71 10.20
CA ASN A 81 -4.57 11.04 10.49
C ASN A 81 -4.86 11.95 9.28
N PRO A 82 -5.91 12.79 9.35
CA PRO A 82 -6.25 13.72 8.27
C PRO A 82 -5.08 14.65 7.89
N ASP A 83 -5.06 15.06 6.63
CA ASP A 83 -4.05 15.93 6.00
C ASP A 83 -2.62 15.38 6.03
N SER A 84 -2.49 14.07 6.19
CA SER A 84 -1.18 13.45 6.42
C SER A 84 -0.64 12.71 5.21
N CYS A 85 -1.48 12.45 4.20
CA CYS A 85 -1.08 12.11 2.85
C CYS A 85 -1.98 12.84 1.82
N SER A 86 -1.99 14.17 1.88
CA SER A 86 -2.83 15.00 1.03
C SER A 86 -2.48 14.83 -0.45
N LEU A 87 -3.48 14.50 -1.27
CA LEU A 87 -3.31 14.28 -2.70
C LEU A 87 -3.21 15.63 -3.43
N LEU A 88 -2.05 15.88 -4.03
CA LEU A 88 -1.84 16.96 -4.98
C LEU A 88 -1.83 16.41 -6.42
N PRO A 89 -2.08 17.27 -7.42
CA PRO A 89 -1.84 16.90 -8.81
C PRO A 89 -0.41 16.39 -9.00
N CYS A 90 -0.26 15.37 -9.84
CA CYS A 90 1.05 14.84 -10.23
C CYS A 90 1.93 15.98 -10.76
N SER A 91 3.00 16.29 -10.04
CA SER A 91 3.93 17.39 -10.30
C SER A 91 5.20 16.94 -11.04
N GLY A 92 5.38 15.63 -11.25
CA GLY A 92 6.52 15.07 -11.95
C GLY A 92 7.80 15.10 -11.11
N ILE A 93 7.68 14.88 -9.80
CA ILE A 93 8.84 14.81 -8.87
C ILE A 93 9.77 13.65 -9.27
N PHE A 94 9.19 12.57 -9.79
CA PHE A 94 9.89 11.37 -10.22
C PHE A 94 9.92 11.28 -11.75
N ASN A 95 11.13 11.22 -12.32
CA ASN A 95 11.31 11.16 -13.78
C ASN A 95 10.80 9.84 -14.42
N ASP A 96 10.62 8.79 -13.63
CA ASP A 96 10.10 7.49 -14.05
C ASP A 96 8.58 7.32 -13.77
N VAL A 97 7.93 8.33 -13.18
CA VAL A 97 6.47 8.37 -12.99
C VAL A 97 5.89 9.42 -13.93
N THR A 98 5.33 8.97 -15.05
CA THR A 98 4.68 9.89 -16.00
C THR A 98 3.37 10.44 -15.43
N SER A 99 2.96 11.64 -15.88
CA SER A 99 1.70 12.27 -15.47
C SER A 99 0.44 11.50 -15.84
N GLY A 100 0.54 10.57 -16.81
CA GLY A 100 -0.53 9.63 -17.15
C GLY A 100 -0.67 8.44 -16.19
N ASN A 101 0.26 8.26 -15.24
CA ASN A 101 0.16 7.19 -14.25
C ASN A 101 -0.92 7.52 -13.21
N ALA A 102 -1.94 6.67 -13.12
CA ALA A 102 -3.07 6.83 -12.19
C ALA A 102 -2.64 6.83 -10.70
N PHE A 103 -1.44 6.35 -10.38
CA PHE A 103 -0.89 6.31 -9.02
C PHE A 103 0.04 7.49 -8.72
N CYS A 104 0.34 8.37 -9.68
CA CYS A 104 1.36 9.41 -9.50
C CYS A 104 1.09 10.30 -8.28
N SER A 105 -0.14 10.80 -8.10
CA SER A 105 -0.50 11.65 -6.96
C SER A 105 -0.29 10.96 -5.62
N PHE A 106 -0.59 9.66 -5.52
CA PHE A 106 -0.36 8.88 -4.31
C PHE A 106 1.13 8.65 -4.04
N ILE A 107 1.92 8.40 -5.10
CA ILE A 107 3.36 8.19 -4.99
C ILE A 107 4.04 9.47 -4.50
N GLU A 108 3.69 10.62 -5.08
CA GLU A 108 4.23 11.91 -4.69
C GLU A 108 3.76 12.35 -3.30
N ALA A 109 2.47 12.17 -2.97
CA ALA A 109 1.96 12.47 -1.64
C ALA A 109 2.65 11.63 -0.56
N LEU A 110 2.90 10.34 -0.83
CA LEU A 110 3.60 9.45 0.09
C LEU A 110 5.08 9.85 0.28
N TYR A 111 5.71 10.36 -0.78
CA TYR A 111 7.05 10.95 -0.73
C TYR A 111 7.06 12.24 0.10
N SER A 112 6.13 13.17 -0.16
CA SER A 112 5.98 14.42 0.61
C SER A 112 5.66 14.16 2.08
N ALA A 113 4.96 13.06 2.39
CA ALA A 113 4.69 12.61 3.74
C ALA A 113 5.90 12.00 4.47
N GLY A 114 7.06 11.91 3.80
CA GLY A 114 8.30 11.33 4.35
C GLY A 114 8.27 9.82 4.53
N ILE A 115 7.29 9.13 3.94
CA ILE A 115 7.17 7.67 4.04
C ILE A 115 7.98 6.99 2.93
N ALA A 116 7.97 7.54 1.72
CA ALA A 116 8.78 7.04 0.61
C ALA A 116 10.07 7.86 0.49
N LEU A 117 11.21 7.17 0.28
CA LEU A 117 12.48 7.82 0.00
C LEU A 117 12.79 7.81 -1.50
N ALA A 118 13.35 8.93 -1.97
CA ALA A 118 14.05 8.97 -3.24
C ALA A 118 15.56 8.71 -2.99
N ASN A 119 16.26 8.09 -3.94
CA ASN A 119 17.71 8.00 -3.86
C ASN A 119 18.36 9.36 -4.16
N VAL A 120 19.70 9.43 -4.08
CA VAL A 120 20.50 10.67 -4.27
C VAL A 120 20.26 11.33 -5.64
N GLU A 121 19.67 10.61 -6.60
CA GLU A 121 19.29 11.11 -7.94
C GLU A 121 17.79 11.44 -8.06
N ASN A 122 17.07 11.54 -6.95
CA ASN A 122 15.63 11.71 -6.89
C ASN A 122 14.83 10.61 -7.63
N ARG A 123 15.43 9.43 -7.85
CA ARG A 123 14.70 8.26 -8.36
C ARG A 123 13.98 7.58 -7.19
N PRO A 124 12.75 7.11 -7.37
CA PRO A 124 12.15 6.22 -6.39
C PRO A 124 13.07 5.00 -6.25
N VAL A 125 13.14 4.42 -5.06
CA VAL A 125 13.69 3.06 -4.93
C VAL A 125 12.76 2.15 -5.74
N GLY A 126 13.05 1.94 -7.02
CA GLY A 126 12.62 0.91 -7.99
C GLY A 126 11.13 0.65 -8.28
N ILE A 127 10.45 1.44 -9.13
CA ILE A 127 9.26 0.95 -9.88
C ILE A 127 9.63 0.22 -11.19
N HIS A 128 10.88 -0.24 -11.32
CA HIS A 128 11.31 -1.09 -12.42
C HIS A 128 10.95 -2.56 -12.15
N ASN A 129 10.22 -3.16 -13.07
CA ASN A 129 9.91 -4.59 -13.11
C ASN A 129 11.12 -5.44 -13.58
N HIS A 130 12.35 -5.05 -13.19
CA HIS A 130 13.58 -5.75 -13.56
C HIS A 130 14.17 -6.42 -12.32
N ALA A 131 14.02 -7.73 -12.24
CA ALA A 131 14.67 -8.56 -11.23
C ALA A 131 16.20 -8.41 -11.37
N VAL A 132 16.85 -7.74 -10.42
CA VAL A 132 18.31 -7.77 -10.29
C VAL A 132 18.65 -8.90 -9.32
N ASN A 133 19.18 -9.98 -9.86
CA ASN A 133 19.74 -11.10 -9.09
C ASN A 133 21.02 -10.62 -8.37
N ASP A 134 20.92 -10.19 -7.11
CA ASP A 134 22.07 -9.90 -6.25
C ASP A 134 22.03 -10.78 -4.98
N PRO A 135 22.96 -11.76 -4.82
CA PRO A 135 22.93 -12.72 -3.74
C PRO A 135 23.61 -12.13 -2.49
N GLY A 136 22.93 -11.26 -1.74
CA GLY A 136 23.59 -10.70 -0.55
C GLY A 136 22.79 -9.92 0.48
N HIS A 137 21.52 -9.56 0.28
CA HIS A 137 20.81 -8.72 1.25
C HIS A 137 19.52 -9.36 1.78
N LEU A 138 19.47 -9.52 3.10
CA LEU A 138 18.33 -10.08 3.85
C LEU A 138 17.14 -9.09 3.88
N PRO A 139 15.88 -9.57 3.91
CA PRO A 139 14.70 -8.72 4.02
C PRO A 139 14.42 -8.37 5.49
N PHE A 140 14.44 -7.08 5.85
CA PHE A 140 13.99 -6.63 7.17
C PHE A 140 13.16 -5.35 7.06
N LEU A 141 11.86 -5.47 7.37
CA LEU A 141 10.93 -4.37 7.63
C LEU A 141 11.11 -3.93 9.09
N MET A 142 11.90 -2.89 9.34
CA MET A 142 11.97 -2.23 10.65
C MET A 142 11.20 -0.93 10.60
N VAL A 143 10.06 -0.87 11.30
CA VAL A 143 9.45 0.39 11.73
C VAL A 143 10.14 0.74 13.04
N ASP A 144 11.21 1.54 12.99
CA ASP A 144 11.67 2.26 14.18
C ASP A 144 10.94 3.60 14.25
N THR A 145 10.79 4.09 15.48
CA THR A 145 10.17 5.31 16.03
C THR A 145 10.33 6.63 15.25
N SER A 146 11.00 6.62 14.09
CA SER A 146 11.22 7.74 13.19
C SER A 146 10.35 7.73 11.90
N SER A 147 9.31 6.90 11.81
CA SER A 147 8.28 6.92 10.74
C SER A 147 8.73 6.60 9.29
N VAL A 148 9.96 6.14 9.06
CA VAL A 148 10.46 5.84 7.70
C VAL A 148 10.17 4.39 7.31
N LEU A 149 9.49 4.17 6.17
CA LEU A 149 9.12 2.85 5.66
C LEU A 149 9.97 2.49 4.43
N TYR A 150 10.80 1.45 4.56
CA TYR A 150 11.49 0.86 3.41
C TYR A 150 10.62 -0.27 2.83
N LEU A 151 10.10 -0.06 1.63
CA LEU A 151 9.33 -1.06 0.86
C LEU A 151 10.30 -1.95 0.07
N LEU A 152 10.63 -3.12 0.61
CA LEU A 152 11.38 -4.18 -0.08
C LEU A 152 10.54 -5.46 -0.13
N ASP A 153 10.36 -6.00 -1.34
CA ASP A 153 9.56 -7.20 -1.59
C ASP A 153 10.32 -8.48 -1.18
N PRO A 154 9.65 -9.51 -0.61
CA PRO A 154 10.20 -10.87 -0.55
C PRO A 154 10.12 -11.52 -1.94
N VAL A 155 11.20 -12.26 -2.28
CA VAL A 155 11.44 -13.01 -3.52
C VAL A 155 10.23 -13.83 -3.99
#